data_AF-A0A0P9Q308-F1
#
_entry.id   AF-A0A0P9Q308-F1
#
_cell.length_a   1.000
_cell.length_b   1.000
_cell.length_c   1.000
_cell.angle_alpha   90.00
_cell.angle_beta   90.00
_cell.angle_gamma   90.00
#
_symmetry.space_group_name_H-M   'P 1'
#
loop_
_entity.id
_entity.type
_entity.pdbx_description
1 polymer ?
#
loop_
_entity_poly.entity_id
_entity_poly.type
_entity_poly.pdbx_seq_one_letter_code
_entity_poly.pdbx_strand_id
1 'polypeptide(L)' 'MKEPVLYFDYAATTPVDERVIRVMVDCLGVSGNFGNPASSAHSFGQKARVAVEIAREGRSEV' A
#
# COMPACT_ATOMS: atom_id res chain seq x y z
N MET A 1 30.84 16.34 -2.97
CA MET A 1 30.20 15.27 -2.17
C MET A 1 28.90 15.83 -1.65
N LYS A 2 27.77 15.16 -1.87
CA LYS A 2 26.49 15.53 -1.25
C LYS A 2 26.54 14.98 0.17
N GLU A 3 26.54 15.85 1.17
CA GLU A 3 26.44 15.40 2.54
C GLU A 3 25.11 14.67 2.76
N PRO A 4 25.07 13.64 3.62
CA PRO A 4 23.84 12.95 3.95
C PRO A 4 22.89 13.92 4.65
N VAL A 5 21.68 14.08 4.10
CA VAL A 5 20.64 14.89 4.71
C VAL A 5 20.17 14.17 5.97
N LEU A 6 20.36 14.80 7.12
CA LEU A 6 19.85 14.32 8.39
C LEU A 6 18.39 14.75 8.53
N TYR A 7 17.47 13.79 8.54
CA TYR A 7 16.05 14.03 8.73
C TYR A 7 15.70 13.89 10.20
N PHE A 8 15.23 14.96 10.83
CA PHE A 8 14.90 14.98 12.27
C PHE A 8 13.41 15.14 12.57
N ASP A 9 12.56 15.19 11.54
CA ASP A 9 11.13 15.47 11.67
C ASP A 9 10.26 14.18 11.62
N TYR A 10 10.73 13.11 12.27
CA TYR A 10 10.03 11.82 12.30
C TYR A 10 8.67 11.86 13.01
N ALA A 11 8.44 12.88 13.84
CA ALA A 11 7.15 13.08 14.51
C ALA A 11 6.07 13.58 13.55
N ALA A 12 6.44 14.32 12.50
CA ALA A 12 5.50 14.78 11.48
C ALA A 12 5.23 13.70 10.42
N THR A 13 6.28 13.02 9.94
CA THR A 13 6.14 11.89 9.01
C THR A 13 7.40 11.01 9.02
N THR A 14 7.25 9.74 8.65
CA THR A 14 8.35 8.79 8.57
C THR A 14 8.55 8.32 7.12
N PRO A 15 9.80 8.06 6.70
CA PRO A 15 10.05 7.33 5.46
C PRO A 15 9.31 5.99 5.50
N VAL A 16 8.58 5.71 4.42
CA VAL A 16 7.85 4.45 4.28
C VAL A 16 8.86 3.31 4.08
N ASP A 17 8.72 2.23 4.86
CA ASP A 17 9.53 1.01 4.69
C ASP A 17 9.36 0.47 3.26
N GLU A 18 10.45 0.03 2.62
CA GLU A 18 10.41 -0.48 1.24
C GLU A 18 9.41 -1.63 1.05
N ARG A 19 9.18 -2.44 2.09
CA ARG A 19 8.19 -3.54 2.06
C ARG A 19 6.78 -2.97 1.92
N VAL A 20 6.47 -1.90 2.63
CA VAL A 20 5.17 -1.21 2.54
C VAL A 20 5.03 -0.59 1.15
N ILE A 21 6.09 0.03 0.60
CA ILE A 21 6.05 0.59 -0.76
C ILE A 21 5.71 -0.49 -1.79
N ARG A 22 6.35 -1.67 -1.72
CA ARG A 22 6.08 -2.78 -2.64
C ARG A 22 4.62 -3.22 -2.59
N VAL A 23 4.09 -3.46 -1.39
CA VAL A 23 2.67 -3.83 -1.21
C VAL A 23 1.74 -2.73 -1.73
N MET A 24 2.07 -1.45 -1.49
CA MET A 24 1.29 -0.33 -2.01
C MET A 24 1.29 -0.28 -3.53
N VAL A 25 2.43 -0.57 -4.18
CA VAL A 25 2.52 -0.69 -5.64
C VAL A 25 1.73 -1.89 -6.15
N ASP A 26 1.75 -3.02 -5.44
CA ASP A 26 0.94 -4.19 -5.79
C ASP A 26 -0.57 -3.92 -5.65
N CYS A 27 -0.98 -2.98 -4.79
CA CYS A 27 -2.37 -2.56 -4.67
C CYS A 27 -2.79 -1.48 -5.69
N LEU A 28 -1.93 -0.49 -5.94
CA LEU A 28 -2.29 0.73 -6.68
C LEU A 28 -1.70 0.81 -8.09
N GLY A 29 -0.69 0.00 -8.37
CA GLY A 29 0.01 -0.02 -9.65
C GLY A 29 -0.87 -0.51 -10.80
N VAL A 30 -0.49 -0.13 -12.02
CA VAL A 30 -1.23 -0.50 -13.25
C VAL A 30 -1.30 -2.02 -13.44
N SER A 31 -0.23 -2.72 -13.08
CA SER A 31 -0.18 -4.20 -13.07
C SER A 31 -0.66 -4.82 -11.76
N GLY A 32 -1.04 -3.99 -10.78
CA GLY A 32 -1.46 -4.40 -9.46
C GLY A 32 -2.96 -4.65 -9.35
N ASN A 33 -3.41 -4.87 -8.12
CA ASN A 33 -4.79 -5.09 -7.73
C ASN A 33 -5.59 -3.77 -7.64
N PHE A 34 -5.44 -2.92 -8.65
CA PHE A 34 -6.12 -1.63 -8.66
C PHE A 34 -7.63 -1.84 -8.81
N GLY A 35 -8.41 -1.03 -8.08
CA GLY A 35 -9.87 -1.06 -8.20
C GLY A 35 -10.55 -0.38 -7.02
N ASN A 36 -11.82 0.00 -7.22
CA ASN A 36 -12.67 0.45 -6.13
C ASN A 36 -13.24 -0.79 -5.40
N PRO A 37 -12.93 -1.02 -4.11
CA PRO A 37 -13.43 -2.17 -3.35
C PRO A 37 -14.97 -2.20 -3.22
N ALA A 38 -15.65 -1.06 -3.39
CA ALA A 38 -17.11 -1.02 -3.39
C ALA A 38 -17.73 -1.57 -4.70
N SER A 39 -16.94 -1.73 -5.75
CA SER A 39 -17.41 -2.22 -7.05
C SER A 39 -17.42 -3.75 -7.09
N SER A 40 -18.57 -4.39 -6.86
CA SER A 40 -18.71 -5.85 -6.88
C SER A 40 -18.92 -6.46 -8.28
N ALA A 41 -19.26 -5.62 -9.27
CA ALA A 41 -19.67 -6.04 -10.61
C ALA A 41 -18.52 -6.54 -11.51
N HIS A 42 -17.27 -6.24 -11.17
CA HIS A 42 -16.11 -6.64 -11.97
C HIS A 42 -14.95 -7.12 -11.09
N SER A 43 -14.08 -7.94 -11.68
CA SER A 43 -12.98 -8.62 -10.99
C SER A 43 -12.02 -7.66 -10.28
N PHE A 44 -11.73 -6.49 -10.87
CA PHE A 44 -10.87 -5.48 -10.25
C PHE A 44 -11.38 -5.02 -8.87
N GLY A 45 -12.67 -4.69 -8.74
CA GLY A 45 -13.22 -4.25 -7.46
C GLY A 45 -13.41 -5.40 -6.47
N GLN A 46 -13.71 -6.61 -6.95
CA GLN A 46 -13.76 -7.81 -6.11
C GLN A 46 -12.40 -8.12 -5.46
N LYS A 47 -11.32 -8.09 -6.24
CA LYS A 47 -9.97 -8.32 -5.72
C LYS A 47 -9.51 -7.19 -4.80
N ALA A 48 -9.80 -5.92 -5.13
CA ALA A 48 -9.50 -4.79 -4.25
C ALA A 48 -10.22 -4.91 -2.90
N ARG A 49 -11.48 -5.36 -2.90
CA ARG A 49 -12.25 -5.62 -1.67
C ARG A 49 -11.60 -6.66 -0.79
N VAL A 50 -11.15 -7.78 -1.36
CA VAL A 50 -10.43 -8.82 -0.59
C VAL A 50 -9.18 -8.25 0.06
N ALA A 51 -8.37 -7.48 -0.67
CA ALA A 51 -7.17 -6.84 -0.12
C ALA A 51 -7.50 -5.90 1.05
N VAL A 52 -8.57 -5.10 0.94
CA VAL A 52 -9.02 -4.20 2.00
C VAL A 52 -9.50 -4.97 3.24
N GLU A 53 -10.24 -6.06 3.07
CA GLU A 53 -10.70 -6.88 4.20
C GLU A 53 -9.52 -7.56 4.91
N ILE A 54 -8.55 -8.12 4.18
CA ILE A 54 -7.32 -8.70 4.75
C ILE A 54 -6.59 -7.65 5.61
N ALA A 55 -6.45 -6.42 5.10
CA ALA A 55 -5.82 -5.33 5.82
C ALA A 55 -6.61 -4.92 7.08
N ARG A 56 -7.95 -4.88 7.02
CA ARG A 56 -8.82 -4.57 8.17
C ARG A 56 -8.71 -5.61 9.28
N GLU A 57 -8.56 -6.88 8.91
CA GLU A 57 -8.39 -7.98 9.86
C GLU A 57 -6.98 -8.01 10.48
N GLY A 58 -6.08 -7.13 10.06
CA GLY A 58 -4.70 -7.09 10.55
C GLY A 58 -3.88 -8.31 10.12
N ARG A 59 -4.37 -9.08 9.14
CA ARG A 59 -3.62 -10.19 8.57
C ARG A 59 -2.47 -9.63 7.75
N SER A 60 -1.30 -9.57 8.38
CA SER A 60 -0.05 -9.32 7.67
C SER A 60 0.34 -10.62 6.97
N GLU A 61 -0.18 -10.86 5.77
CA GLU A 61 0.45 -11.79 4.83
C GLU A 61 1.67 -11.07 4.25
N VAL A 62 2.79 -11.17 4.97
CA VAL A 62 4.11 -10.70 4.52
C VAL A 62 5.00 -11.92 4.30
#